data_AF-A0A1G7FGZ5-F1
#
_entry.id   AF-A0A1G7FGZ5-F1
#
_cell.length_a   1.000
_cell.length_b   1.000
_cell.length_c   1.000
_cell.angle_alpha   90.00
_cell.angle_beta   90.00
_cell.angle_gamma   90.00
#
_symmetry.space_group_name_H-M   'P 1'
#
loop_
_entity.id
_entity.type
_entity.pdbx_description
1 polymer ?
#
loop_
_entity_poly.entity_id
_entity_poly.type
_entity_poly.pdbx_seq_one_letter_code
_entity_poly.pdbx_strand_id
1 'polypeptide(L)' 'MVHAFYDGPGLLAGIHGSAALGGANALVEWRFFDLEAQLCGDAIVPKNGMMAVPQGPGLGIEPSAEVIRDYRLH' A
#
# COMPACT_ATOMS: atom_id res chain seq x y z
N MET A 1 -9.51 10.07 -7.52
CA MET A 1 -8.25 9.68 -6.85
C MET A 1 -8.48 9.89 -5.38
N VAL A 2 -8.40 8.84 -4.57
CA VAL A 2 -8.43 8.97 -3.11
C VAL A 2 -7.08 9.55 -2.67
N HIS A 3 -7.10 10.48 -1.73
CA HIS A 3 -5.85 10.90 -1.10
C HIS A 3 -5.28 9.72 -0.31
N ALA A 4 -4.07 9.32 -0.65
CA ALA A 4 -3.42 8.13 -0.11
C ALA A 4 -1.90 8.32 -0.02
N PHE A 5 -1.44 9.51 0.39
CA PHE A 5 -0.03 9.79 0.63
C PHE A 5 0.47 9.13 1.93
N TYR A 6 0.38 7.80 1.97
CA TYR A 6 0.72 6.95 3.10
C TYR A 6 1.57 5.78 2.63
N ASP A 7 2.25 5.12 3.57
CA ASP A 7 2.83 3.79 3.37
C ASP A 7 1.97 2.72 4.06
N GLY A 8 2.17 1.45 3.70
CA GLY A 8 1.58 0.31 4.38
C GLY A 8 0.04 0.30 4.34
N PRO A 9 -0.66 0.12 5.48
CA PRO A 9 -2.10 -0.14 5.49
C PRO A 9 -2.95 1.02 4.93
N GLY A 10 -2.50 2.26 5.05
CA GLY A 10 -3.19 3.42 4.47
C GLY A 10 -3.19 3.39 2.94
N LEU A 11 -2.05 3.03 2.33
CA LEU A 11 -1.95 2.85 0.88
C LEU A 11 -2.78 1.66 0.41
N LEU A 12 -2.78 0.54 1.14
CA LEU A 12 -3.62 -0.63 0.81
C LEU A 12 -5.11 -0.28 0.78
N ALA A 13 -5.58 0.48 1.76
CA ALA A 13 -6.96 0.98 1.77
C ALA A 13 -7.21 1.88 0.54
N GLY A 14 -6.26 2.74 0.18
CA GLY A 14 -6.31 3.56 -1.02
C GLY A 14 -6.40 2.75 -2.32
N ILE A 15 -5.61 1.69 -2.46
CA ILE A 15 -5.63 0.76 -3.60
C ILE A 15 -7.01 0.10 -3.73
N HIS A 16 -7.53 -0.48 -2.64
CA HIS A 16 -8.84 -1.12 -2.63
C HIS A 16 -9.96 -0.12 -2.98
N GLY A 17 -9.93 1.08 -2.39
CA GLY A 17 -10.89 2.14 -2.69
C GLY A 17 -10.84 2.60 -4.14
N SER A 18 -9.65 2.84 -4.69
CA SER A 18 -9.46 3.19 -6.10
C SER A 18 -9.96 2.09 -7.03
N ALA A 19 -9.64 0.83 -6.75
CA ALA A 19 -10.07 -0.31 -7.57
C ALA A 19 -11.60 -0.50 -7.55
N ALA A 20 -12.23 -0.35 -6.39
CA ALA A 20 -13.67 -0.53 -6.23
C ALA A 20 -14.50 0.61 -6.82
N LEU A 21 -14.01 1.86 -6.72
CA LEU A 21 -14.80 3.06 -7.04
C LEU A 21 -14.37 3.77 -8.33
N GLY A 22 -13.12 3.59 -8.78
CA GLY A 22 -12.53 4.38 -9.87
C GLY A 22 -12.60 3.74 -11.25
N GLY A 23 -13.02 2.48 -11.37
CA GLY A 23 -13.09 1.75 -12.63
C GLY A 23 -11.73 1.50 -13.28
N ALA A 24 -11.71 1.20 -14.59
CA ALA A 24 -10.52 0.78 -15.33
C ALA A 24 -9.38 1.82 -15.39
N ASN A 25 -9.68 3.11 -15.18
CA ASN A 25 -8.70 4.20 -15.24
C ASN A 25 -8.39 4.77 -13.85
N ALA A 26 -8.69 4.02 -12.78
CA ALA A 26 -8.41 4.46 -11.43
C ALA A 26 -6.91 4.71 -11.22
N LEU A 27 -6.59 5.85 -10.62
CA LEU A 27 -5.24 6.19 -10.20
C LEU A 27 -5.10 5.98 -8.70
N VAL A 28 -3.91 5.55 -8.29
CA VAL A 28 -3.49 5.46 -6.90
C VAL A 28 -2.39 6.50 -6.68
N GLU A 29 -2.57 7.35 -5.69
CA GLU A 29 -1.52 8.25 -5.23
C GLU A 29 -0.42 7.41 -4.56
N TRP A 30 0.78 7.38 -5.14
CA TRP A 30 1.91 6.62 -4.63
C TRP A 30 3.06 7.56 -4.28
N ARG A 31 3.66 7.35 -3.11
CA ARG A 31 4.79 8.14 -2.64
C ARG A 31 6.08 7.83 -3.41
N PHE A 32 6.60 8.77 -4.19
CA PHE A 32 7.87 8.61 -4.91
C PHE A 32 9.08 9.06 -4.07
N PHE A 33 9.42 8.28 -3.04
CA PHE A 33 10.64 8.44 -2.24
C PHE A 33 10.99 7.14 -1.50
N ASP A 34 12.23 7.00 -1.06
CA ASP A 34 12.70 5.82 -0.34
C ASP A 34 12.33 5.86 1.15
N LEU A 35 11.96 4.71 1.71
CA LEU A 35 11.85 4.50 3.15
C LEU A 35 12.99 3.63 3.64
N GLU A 36 13.43 3.86 4.87
CA GLU A 36 14.43 3.04 5.54
C GLU A 36 13.98 1.57 5.67
N ALA A 37 12.67 1.34 5.85
CA ALA A 37 12.06 0.02 5.89
C ALA A 37 10.70 -0.01 5.17
N GLN A 38 10.38 -1.14 4.51
CA GLN A 38 9.10 -1.33 3.81
C GLN A 38 8.16 -2.21 4.66
N LEU A 39 7.09 -1.62 5.19
CA LEU A 39 6.17 -2.35 6.08
C LEU A 39 5.43 -3.50 5.38
N CYS A 40 5.14 -3.34 4.09
CA CYS A 40 4.47 -4.34 3.26
C CYS A 40 5.40 -5.01 2.22
N GLY A 41 6.72 -4.84 2.36
CA GLY A 41 7.70 -5.29 1.36
C GLY A 41 7.39 -4.77 -0.05
N ASP A 42 7.65 -5.58 -1.07
CA ASP A 42 7.44 -5.22 -2.48
C ASP A 42 5.97 -5.20 -2.94
N ALA A 43 5.04 -5.58 -2.06
CA ALA A 43 3.64 -5.76 -2.44
C ALA A 43 2.93 -4.45 -2.82
N ILE A 44 3.48 -3.32 -2.38
CA ILE A 44 2.96 -1.96 -2.63
C ILE A 44 3.85 -1.14 -3.58
N VAL A 45 4.85 -1.78 -4.20
CA VAL A 45 5.73 -1.13 -5.18
C VAL A 45 5.11 -1.27 -6.57
N PRO A 46 4.89 -0.16 -7.30
CA PRO A 46 4.35 -0.21 -8.66
C PRO A 46 5.29 -0.99 -9.60
N LYS A 47 4.71 -1.88 -10.40
CA LYS A 47 5.40 -2.63 -11.45
C LYS A 47 4.82 -2.22 -12.79
N ASN A 48 5.65 -1.69 -13.67
CA ASN A 48 5.23 -1.16 -14.99
C ASN A 48 4.08 -0.12 -14.90
N GLY A 49 4.15 0.77 -13.90
CA GLY A 49 3.12 1.80 -13.67
C GLY A 49 1.81 1.28 -13.07
N MET A 50 1.73 -0.01 -12.72
CA MET A 50 0.53 -0.64 -12.19
C MET A 50 0.77 -1.18 -10.77
N MET A 51 -0.28 -1.18 -9.96
CA MET A 51 -0.31 -1.84 -8.66
C MET A 51 -1.33 -2.97 -8.69
N ALA A 52 -0.97 -4.12 -8.13
CA ALA A 52 -1.89 -5.22 -7.95
C ALA A 52 -2.80 -4.95 -6.75
N VAL A 53 -4.09 -5.25 -6.89
CA VAL A 53 -5.01 -5.26 -5.75
C VAL A 53 -4.79 -6.56 -4.98
N PRO A 54 -4.43 -6.53 -3.68
CA PRO A 54 -4.28 -7.74 -2.89
C PRO A 54 -5.59 -8.54 -2.82
N GLN A 55 -5.51 -9.87 -2.90
CA GLN A 55 -6.68 -10.76 -2.94
C GLN A 55 -6.93 -11.50 -1.62
N GLY A 56 -6.05 -11.34 -0.63
CA GLY A 56 -6.27 -11.87 0.72
C GLY A 56 -7.43 -11.16 1.44
N PRO A 57 -7.94 -11.72 2.56
CA PRO A 57 -9.00 -11.10 3.33
C PRO A 57 -8.59 -9.73 3.89
N GLY A 58 -9.57 -8.83 4.07
CA GLY A 58 -9.34 -7.48 4.57
C GLY A 58 -8.47 -6.66 3.61
N LEU A 59 -7.38 -6.08 4.11
CA LEU A 59 -6.42 -5.35 3.27
C LEU A 59 -5.51 -6.28 2.44
N GLY A 60 -5.50 -7.58 2.76
CA GLY A 60 -4.89 -8.63 1.95
C GLY A 60 -3.38 -8.79 2.05
N ILE A 61 -2.69 -7.99 2.87
CA ILE A 61 -1.26 -8.11 3.16
C ILE A 61 -1.06 -7.96 4.68
N GLU A 62 -0.31 -8.88 5.27
CA GLU A 62 0.12 -8.81 6.66
C GLU A 62 1.37 -7.91 6.77
N PRO A 63 1.38 -6.90 7.66
CA PRO A 63 2.56 -6.08 7.91
C PRO A 63 3.76 -6.88 8.47
N SER A 64 4.98 -6.46 8.15
CA SER A 64 6.19 -7.06 8.72
C SER A 64 6.24 -6.85 10.24
N ALA A 65 6.19 -7.94 10.99
CA ALA A 65 6.32 -7.92 12.45
C ALA A 65 7.69 -7.41 12.90
N GLU A 66 8.74 -7.64 12.10
CA GLU A 66 10.11 -7.18 12.38
C GLU A 66 10.21 -5.65 12.25
N VAL A 67 9.66 -5.09 11.17
CA VAL A 67 9.60 -3.63 10.98
C VAL A 67 8.80 -2.98 12.10
N ILE A 68 7.66 -3.57 12.49
CA ILE A 68 6.88 -3.06 13.63
C ILE A 68 7.68 -3.12 14.93
N ARG A 69 8.39 -4.22 15.20
CA ARG A 69 9.22 -4.37 16.40
C ARG A 69 10.29 -3.27 16.46
N ASP A 70 10.94 -2.99 15.33
CA ASP A 70 12.10 -2.10 15.28
C ASP A 70 11.71 -0.61 15.28
N TYR A 71 10.51 -0.25 14.81
CA TYR A 71 10.06 1.14 14.66
C TYR A 71 8.91 1.57 15.60
N ARG A 72 8.30 0.66 16.37
CA ARG A 72 7.26 1.05 17.33
C ARG A 72 7.85 1.82 18.52
N LEU A 73 7.10 2.78 19.02
CA LEU A 73 7.39 3.41 20.31
C LEU A 73 6.87 2.51 21.44
N HIS A 74 7.61 2.48 22.54
CA HIS A 74 7.25 1.76 23.76
C HIS A 74 6.40 2.61 24.69
#